data_AF-A0AAW8PYT9-F1
#
_entry.id   AF-A0AAW8PYT9-F1
#
_cell.length_a   1.000
_cell.length_b   1.000
_cell.length_c   1.000
_cell.angle_alpha   90.00
_cell.angle_beta   90.00
_cell.angle_gamma   90.00
#
_symmetry.space_group_name_H-M   'P 1'
#
loop_
_entity.id
_entity.type
_entity.pdbx_description
1 polymer ?
#
loop_
_entity_poly.entity_id
_entity_poly.type
_entity_poly.pdbx_seq_one_letter_code
_entity_poly.pdbx_strand_id
1 'polypeptide(L)'
;MIDTNKEADLNTKDDEPKIRCVKLDRPILFEPYIEKRRHDDPIDPSYTFKLDAKLVNPFVDELVSIGKKTLITDTLQSLWTDADGTLLLTAFPDFTSFKAVVSKMNSIPNELKDMITKWEEIGADEIYINFEHDLSQRNRKTNITKEQLQAIEDVIRRHS
;
A
#
# COMPACT_ATOMS: atom_id res chain seq x y z
N MET A 1 47.05 13.45 -18.97
CA MET A 1 45.91 14.35 -19.18
C MET A 1 44.66 13.48 -19.18
N ILE A 2 43.78 13.71 -18.19
CA ILE A 2 42.30 13.66 -18.28
C ILE A 2 41.72 12.31 -18.79
N ASP A 3 40.95 11.51 -18.05
CA ASP A 3 40.19 11.75 -16.83
C ASP A 3 39.88 10.41 -16.14
N THR A 4 39.74 10.53 -14.82
CA THR A 4 39.11 9.58 -13.92
C THR A 4 37.69 9.22 -14.36
N ASN A 5 37.49 8.02 -14.93
CA ASN A 5 36.20 7.36 -14.79
C ASN A 5 36.17 6.64 -13.45
N LYS A 6 35.87 7.43 -12.41
CA LYS A 6 35.08 6.93 -11.28
C LYS A 6 33.84 6.28 -11.89
N GLU A 7 33.80 4.95 -11.93
CA GLU A 7 32.52 4.26 -11.91
C GLU A 7 31.83 4.76 -10.64
N ALA A 8 30.90 5.69 -10.84
CA ALA A 8 29.98 6.06 -9.80
C ALA A 8 29.22 4.79 -9.48
N ASP A 9 29.52 4.23 -8.31
CA ASP A 9 28.62 3.39 -7.55
C ASP A 9 27.26 4.11 -7.47
N LEU A 10 26.43 3.92 -8.49
CA LEU A 10 24.98 4.12 -8.42
C LEU A 10 24.40 2.89 -7.72
N ASN A 11 24.92 2.62 -6.53
CA ASN A 11 24.23 1.88 -5.49
C ASN A 11 23.51 2.90 -4.62
N THR A 12 22.64 3.72 -5.22
CA THR A 12 21.48 4.17 -4.46
C THR A 12 20.61 2.92 -4.36
N LYS A 13 20.73 2.21 -3.24
CA LYS A 13 19.58 1.50 -2.68
C LYS A 13 18.51 2.58 -2.47
N ASP A 14 17.83 2.96 -3.55
CA ASP A 14 16.58 3.67 -3.45
C ASP A 14 15.73 2.80 -2.52
N ASP A 15 15.25 3.41 -1.44
CA ASP A 15 14.28 2.84 -0.53
C ASP A 15 13.01 2.49 -1.34
N GLU A 16 13.05 1.40 -2.11
CA GLU A 16 11.90 0.94 -2.88
C GLU A 16 10.79 0.73 -1.86
N PRO A 17 9.63 1.39 -2.04
CA PRO A 17 8.60 1.38 -1.03
C PRO A 17 8.17 -0.07 -0.81
N LYS A 18 8.12 -0.46 0.47
CA LYS A 18 7.85 -1.84 0.91
C LYS A 18 6.57 -2.37 0.27
N ILE A 19 5.62 -1.48 0.02
CA ILE A 19 4.43 -1.71 -0.80
C ILE A 19 4.51 -0.74 -1.97
N ARG A 20 4.36 -1.22 -3.21
CA ARG A 20 4.50 -0.37 -4.40
C ARG A 20 3.34 0.60 -4.53
N CYS A 21 3.61 1.76 -5.14
CA CYS A 21 2.62 2.76 -5.53
C CYS A 21 1.82 3.37 -4.37
N VAL A 22 2.25 3.24 -3.11
CA VAL A 22 1.63 3.90 -1.95
C VAL A 22 2.62 4.81 -1.25
N LYS A 23 2.12 5.88 -0.62
CA LYS A 23 2.92 6.75 0.24
C LYS A 23 2.95 6.18 1.66
N LEU A 24 4.15 5.96 2.19
CA LEU A 24 4.35 5.45 3.56
C LEU A 24 4.70 6.55 4.57
N ASP A 25 4.86 7.79 4.10
CA ASP A 25 5.10 9.01 4.88
C ASP A 25 3.80 9.78 5.19
N ARG A 26 2.65 9.19 4.86
CA ARG A 26 1.31 9.77 5.03
C ARG A 26 0.49 8.91 5.98
N PRO A 27 -0.48 9.50 6.71
CA PRO A 27 -1.37 8.71 7.55
C PRO A 27 -2.23 7.78 6.68
N ILE A 28 -2.64 6.66 7.26
CA ILE A 28 -3.57 5.72 6.62
C ILE A 28 -4.86 5.63 7.43
N LEU A 29 -5.97 5.40 6.73
CA LEU A 29 -7.30 5.29 7.33
C LEU A 29 -7.76 3.84 7.29
N PHE A 30 -8.26 3.35 8.42
CA PHE A 30 -8.89 2.05 8.57
C PHE A 30 -10.39 2.24 8.76
N GLU A 31 -11.19 1.56 7.94
CA GLU A 31 -12.65 1.63 7.96
C GLU A 31 -13.24 0.22 7.96
N PRO A 32 -14.12 -0.12 8.91
CA PRO A 32 -14.74 -1.44 8.91
C PRO A 32 -15.81 -1.52 7.83
N TYR A 33 -15.82 -2.60 7.07
CA TYR A 33 -16.93 -2.95 6.19
C TYR A 33 -17.86 -3.94 6.91
N ILE A 34 -19.16 -3.86 6.61
CA ILE A 34 -20.22 -4.71 7.18
C ILE A 34 -21.17 -5.09 6.05
N GLU A 35 -21.05 -6.28 5.46
CA GLU A 35 -21.89 -6.76 4.33
C GLU A 35 -23.40 -6.62 4.60
N LYS A 36 -23.84 -6.79 5.85
CA LYS A 36 -25.27 -6.70 6.24
C LYS A 36 -25.85 -5.29 6.14
N ARG A 37 -25.00 -4.26 6.14
CA ARG A 37 -25.40 -2.90 5.82
C ARG A 37 -25.30 -2.79 4.30
N ARG A 38 -26.42 -2.46 3.64
CA ARG A 38 -26.38 -2.23 2.18
C ARG A 38 -25.28 -1.20 1.90
N HIS A 39 -24.58 -1.30 0.76
CA HIS A 39 -23.45 -0.42 0.40
C HIS A 39 -23.73 1.10 0.56
N ASP A 40 -24.99 1.50 0.68
CA ASP A 40 -25.45 2.88 0.82
C ASP A 40 -25.53 3.38 2.28
N ASP A 41 -25.42 2.51 3.28
CA ASP A 41 -25.49 2.90 4.70
C ASP A 41 -24.11 3.40 5.16
N PRO A 42 -23.97 4.70 5.51
CA PRO A 42 -22.68 5.21 5.94
C PRO A 42 -22.25 4.53 7.24
N ILE A 43 -20.98 4.13 7.29
CA ILE A 43 -20.32 3.72 8.53
C ILE A 43 -20.24 4.96 9.41
N ASP A 44 -20.62 4.81 10.68
CA ASP A 44 -20.48 5.89 11.65
C ASP A 44 -18.98 6.25 11.76
N PRO A 45 -18.58 7.52 11.52
CA PRO A 45 -17.18 7.93 11.52
C PRO A 45 -16.42 7.59 12.81
N SER A 46 -17.11 7.41 13.93
CA SER A 46 -16.52 6.97 15.21
C SER A 46 -15.93 5.55 15.16
N TYR A 47 -16.28 4.74 14.15
CA TYR A 47 -15.66 3.45 13.89
C TYR A 47 -14.45 3.54 12.97
N THR A 48 -14.09 4.71 12.44
CA THR A 48 -12.86 4.84 11.65
C THR A 48 -11.65 5.01 12.55
N PHE A 49 -10.49 4.55 12.08
CA PHE A 49 -9.23 4.74 12.80
C PHE A 49 -8.16 5.28 11.86
N LYS A 50 -7.51 6.38 12.25
CA LYS A 50 -6.42 6.98 11.49
C LYS A 50 -5.09 6.66 12.16
N LEU A 51 -4.24 5.91 11.48
CA LEU A 51 -2.87 5.67 11.92
C LEU A 51 -1.99 6.84 11.51
N ASP A 52 -1.27 7.40 12.48
CA ASP A 52 -0.35 8.52 12.23
C ASP A 52 0.77 8.14 11.25
N ALA A 53 1.15 9.08 10.39
CA ALA A 53 2.19 8.91 9.38
C ALA A 53 3.49 8.30 9.93
N LYS A 54 3.89 8.65 11.16
CA LYS A 54 5.12 8.15 11.80
C LYS A 54 5.06 6.65 12.11
N LEU A 55 3.87 6.08 12.22
CA LEU A 55 3.64 4.67 12.54
C LEU A 55 3.35 3.81 11.30
N VAL A 56 3.11 4.43 10.14
CA VAL A 56 2.79 3.69 8.90
C VAL A 56 3.96 2.85 8.42
N ASN A 57 5.16 3.41 8.36
CA ASN A 57 6.37 2.63 8.04
C ASN A 57 6.57 1.48 9.06
N PRO A 58 6.64 1.72 10.39
CA PRO A 58 6.74 0.64 11.37
C PRO A 58 5.68 -0.47 11.21
N PHE A 59 4.43 -0.10 10.92
CA PHE A 59 3.36 -1.05 10.65
C PHE A 59 3.63 -1.92 9.42
N VAL A 60 4.00 -1.31 8.29
CA VAL A 60 4.31 -2.04 7.06
C VAL A 60 5.57 -2.91 7.24
N ASP A 61 6.57 -2.41 7.96
CA ASP A 61 7.81 -3.12 8.26
C ASP A 61 7.55 -4.39 9.03
N GLU A 62 6.72 -4.30 10.07
CA GLU A 62 6.38 -5.45 10.87
C GLU A 62 5.54 -6.45 10.08
N LEU A 63 4.60 -6.00 9.24
CA LEU A 63 3.89 -6.91 8.33
C LEU A 63 4.83 -7.68 7.41
N VAL A 64 5.88 -7.02 6.89
CA VAL A 64 6.91 -7.68 6.08
C VAL A 64 7.72 -8.66 6.94
N SER A 65 8.13 -8.27 8.14
CA SER A 65 8.98 -9.09 9.02
C SER A 65 8.29 -10.37 9.48
N ILE A 66 6.98 -10.33 9.72
CA ILE A 66 6.18 -11.50 10.10
C ILE A 66 5.64 -12.29 8.89
N GLY A 67 6.02 -11.92 7.67
CA GLY A 67 5.59 -12.61 6.44
C GLY A 67 4.11 -12.45 6.13
N LYS A 68 3.49 -11.33 6.52
CA LYS A 68 2.06 -11.01 6.34
C LYS A 68 1.81 -9.79 5.44
N LYS A 69 2.79 -9.44 4.60
CA LYS A 69 2.66 -8.40 3.57
C LYS A 69 1.44 -8.60 2.65
N THR A 70 1.10 -9.85 2.35
CA THR A 70 -0.02 -10.23 1.47
C THR A 70 -1.37 -9.74 1.99
N LEU A 71 -1.49 -9.49 3.30
CA LEU A 71 -2.69 -8.90 3.91
C LEU A 71 -3.07 -7.56 3.26
N ILE A 72 -2.11 -6.84 2.71
CA ILE A 72 -2.36 -5.58 1.97
C ILE A 72 -2.25 -5.83 0.48
N THR A 73 -1.16 -6.44 0.01
CA THR A 73 -0.83 -6.43 -1.43
C THR A 73 -1.78 -7.21 -2.31
N ASP A 74 -2.42 -8.25 -1.80
CA ASP A 74 -3.25 -9.14 -2.63
C ASP A 74 -4.55 -8.44 -3.04
N THR A 75 -5.04 -7.53 -2.20
CA THR A 75 -6.28 -6.79 -2.38
C THR A 75 -6.07 -5.33 -2.77
N LEU A 76 -4.83 -4.85 -2.89
CA LEU A 76 -4.57 -3.42 -3.07
C LEU A 76 -5.07 -2.93 -4.45
N GLN A 77 -6.11 -2.09 -4.45
CA GLN A 77 -6.75 -1.59 -5.68
C GLN A 77 -7.07 -0.10 -5.58
N SER A 78 -7.12 0.59 -6.73
CA SER A 78 -7.57 1.99 -6.79
C SER A 78 -9.08 2.02 -6.84
N LEU A 79 -9.70 2.31 -5.69
CA LEU A 79 -11.15 2.24 -5.54
C LEU A 79 -11.79 3.62 -5.30
N TRP A 80 -11.06 4.56 -4.69
CA TRP A 80 -11.64 5.78 -4.16
C TRP A 80 -10.79 7.02 -4.43
N THR A 81 -11.46 8.16 -4.38
CA THR A 81 -10.86 9.48 -4.31
C THR A 81 -11.42 10.16 -3.07
N ASP A 82 -10.56 10.71 -2.23
CA ASP A 82 -10.98 11.50 -1.08
C ASP A 82 -11.64 12.83 -1.53
N ALA A 83 -12.34 13.51 -0.62
CA ALA A 83 -13.09 14.73 -0.90
C ALA A 83 -12.21 15.88 -1.45
N ASP A 84 -10.91 15.86 -1.15
CA ASP A 84 -9.93 16.83 -1.64
C ASP A 84 -9.33 16.47 -3.01
N GLY A 85 -9.75 15.36 -3.61
CA GLY A 85 -9.25 14.86 -4.89
C GLY A 85 -8.07 13.90 -4.77
N THR A 86 -7.64 13.54 -3.55
CA THR A 86 -6.55 12.58 -3.32
C THR A 86 -6.95 11.18 -3.77
N LEU A 87 -6.17 10.58 -4.67
CA LEU A 87 -6.38 9.20 -5.12
C LEU A 87 -5.94 8.21 -4.03
N LEU A 88 -6.81 7.26 -3.71
CA LEU A 88 -6.56 6.23 -2.72
C LEU A 88 -6.31 4.87 -3.38
N LEU A 89 -5.34 4.13 -2.83
CA LEU A 89 -5.18 2.70 -3.02
C LEU A 89 -5.63 2.00 -1.74
N THR A 90 -6.66 1.18 -1.87
CA THR A 90 -7.34 0.54 -0.74
C THR A 90 -7.05 -0.94 -0.77
N ALA A 91 -6.59 -1.48 0.36
CA ALA A 91 -6.60 -2.91 0.62
C ALA A 91 -7.84 -3.26 1.43
N PHE A 92 -8.35 -4.48 1.27
CA PHE A 92 -9.56 -4.96 1.92
C PHE A 92 -9.37 -6.40 2.44
N PRO A 93 -8.45 -6.62 3.38
CA PRO A 93 -8.35 -7.92 4.04
C PRO A 93 -9.63 -8.29 4.79
N ASP A 94 -9.90 -9.58 4.86
CA ASP A 94 -10.95 -10.11 5.74
C ASP A 94 -10.63 -9.76 7.21
N PHE A 95 -11.66 -9.40 7.96
CA PHE A 95 -11.54 -8.91 9.33
C PHE A 95 -10.88 -9.96 10.24
N THR A 96 -11.17 -11.24 10.02
CA THR A 96 -10.64 -12.34 10.84
C THR A 96 -9.12 -12.46 10.69
N SER A 97 -8.61 -12.47 9.45
CA SER A 97 -7.18 -12.48 9.14
C SER A 97 -6.50 -11.21 9.62
N PHE A 98 -7.11 -10.05 9.39
CA PHE A 98 -6.58 -8.77 9.86
C PHE A 98 -6.40 -8.77 11.37
N LYS A 99 -7.45 -9.10 12.13
CA LYS A 99 -7.41 -9.22 13.60
C LYS A 99 -6.32 -10.19 14.05
N ALA A 100 -6.22 -11.37 13.43
CA ALA A 100 -5.23 -12.38 13.81
C ALA A 100 -3.78 -11.95 13.55
N VAL A 101 -3.53 -11.15 12.51
CA VAL A 101 -2.21 -10.58 12.21
C VAL A 101 -1.88 -9.45 13.16
N VAL A 102 -2.78 -8.48 13.30
CA VAL A 102 -2.58 -7.29 14.14
C VAL A 102 -2.39 -7.67 15.62
N SER A 103 -3.05 -8.73 16.09
CA SER A 103 -2.83 -9.27 17.46
C SER A 103 -1.40 -9.76 17.72
N LYS A 104 -0.59 -10.00 16.68
CA LYS A 104 0.82 -10.42 16.79
C LYS A 104 1.80 -9.26 16.64
N MET A 105 1.32 -8.08 16.30
CA MET A 105 2.14 -6.91 16.02
C MET A 105 2.44 -6.11 17.29
N ASN A 106 3.67 -5.62 17.39
CA ASN A 106 4.18 -4.78 18.47
C ASN A 106 4.23 -3.29 18.09
N SER A 107 4.26 -2.98 16.80
CA SER A 107 4.37 -1.61 16.27
C SER A 107 3.05 -0.84 16.29
N ILE A 108 1.95 -1.51 16.58
CA ILE A 108 0.61 -0.93 16.51
C ILE A 108 0.26 -0.18 17.79
N PRO A 109 -0.43 0.97 17.68
CA PRO A 109 -0.95 1.69 18.83
C PRO A 109 -2.07 0.89 19.52
N ASN A 110 -2.25 1.09 20.83
CA ASN A 110 -3.31 0.40 21.59
C ASN A 110 -4.69 0.80 21.08
N GLU A 111 -4.83 2.01 20.58
CA GLU A 111 -6.05 2.53 19.98
C GLU A 111 -6.51 1.66 18.79
N LEU A 112 -5.57 1.16 17.96
CA LEU A 112 -5.94 0.23 16.88
C LEU A 112 -6.46 -1.11 17.43
N LYS A 113 -5.90 -1.60 18.54
CA LYS A 113 -6.37 -2.82 19.21
C LYS A 113 -7.78 -2.62 19.78
N ASP A 114 -8.06 -1.46 20.35
CA ASP A 114 -9.38 -1.11 20.87
C ASP A 114 -10.42 -1.06 19.73
N MET A 115 -10.02 -0.54 18.56
CA MET A 115 -10.89 -0.48 17.38
C MET A 115 -11.23 -1.86 16.82
N ILE A 116 -10.30 -2.82 16.84
CA ILE A 116 -10.58 -4.20 16.46
C ILE A 116 -11.71 -4.80 17.30
N THR A 117 -11.71 -4.56 18.62
CA THR A 117 -12.79 -5.04 19.50
C THR A 117 -14.12 -4.42 19.10
N LYS A 118 -14.15 -3.10 18.84
CA LYS A 118 -15.37 -2.41 18.39
C LYS A 118 -15.87 -2.93 17.04
N TRP A 119 -14.97 -3.18 16.10
CA TRP A 119 -15.30 -3.72 14.77
C TRP A 119 -15.88 -5.13 14.87
N GLU A 120 -15.38 -5.96 15.78
CA GLU A 120 -15.96 -7.27 16.05
C GLU A 120 -17.37 -7.17 16.63
N GLU A 121 -17.60 -6.26 17.59
CA GLU A 121 -18.91 -6.06 18.23
C GLU A 121 -20.00 -5.62 17.26
N ILE A 122 -19.65 -4.79 16.26
CA ILE A 122 -20.58 -4.36 15.21
C ILE A 122 -20.72 -5.37 14.07
N GLY A 123 -19.93 -6.44 14.08
CA GLY A 123 -19.99 -7.52 13.10
C GLY A 123 -19.31 -7.19 11.77
N ALA A 124 -18.16 -6.51 11.80
CA ALA A 124 -17.35 -6.24 10.61
C ALA A 124 -16.81 -7.55 9.99
N ASP A 125 -16.83 -7.61 8.66
CA ASP A 125 -16.38 -8.75 7.86
C ASP A 125 -15.09 -8.45 7.08
N GLU A 126 -14.85 -7.20 6.71
CA GLU A 126 -13.60 -6.73 6.09
C GLU A 126 -13.14 -5.41 6.71
N ILE A 127 -11.85 -5.07 6.53
CA ILE A 127 -11.30 -3.76 6.90
C ILE A 127 -10.72 -3.11 5.67
N TYR A 128 -11.25 -1.94 5.29
CA TYR A 128 -10.64 -1.12 4.26
C TYR A 128 -9.47 -0.34 4.84
N ILE A 129 -8.30 -0.48 4.22
CA ILE A 129 -7.06 0.20 4.59
C ILE A 129 -6.70 1.12 3.44
N ASN A 130 -6.93 2.41 3.63
CA ASN A 130 -6.77 3.44 2.60
C ASN A 130 -5.37 4.06 2.68
N PHE A 131 -4.60 3.88 1.62
CA PHE A 131 -3.30 4.53 1.40
C PHE A 131 -3.43 5.64 0.35
N GLU A 132 -2.68 6.73 0.51
CA GLU A 132 -2.50 7.66 -0.61
C GLU A 132 -1.69 7.00 -1.73
N HIS A 133 -2.17 7.13 -2.97
CA HIS A 133 -1.44 6.64 -4.14
C HIS A 133 -0.17 7.47 -4.37
N ASP A 134 0.97 6.80 -4.46
CA ASP A 134 2.22 7.39 -4.94
C ASP A 134 2.31 7.33 -6.47
N LEU A 135 1.80 8.38 -7.12
CA LEU A 135 1.84 8.53 -8.58
C LEU A 135 3.26 8.74 -9.13
N SER A 136 4.24 9.09 -8.29
CA SER A 136 5.64 9.23 -8.74
C SER A 136 6.22 7.89 -9.18
N GLN A 137 5.78 6.79 -8.56
CA GLN A 137 6.21 5.42 -8.88
C GLN A 137 5.57 4.91 -10.19
N ARG A 138 4.44 5.48 -10.60
CA ARG A 138 3.73 5.12 -11.85
C ARG A 138 4.57 5.43 -13.10
N ASN A 139 5.49 6.39 -12.99
CA ASN A 139 6.34 6.90 -14.06
C ASN A 139 7.80 6.45 -13.93
N ARG A 140 8.11 5.38 -13.18
CA ARG A 140 9.39 4.68 -13.39
C ARG A 140 9.37 4.13 -14.82
N LYS A 141 9.82 4.98 -15.76
CA LYS A 141 10.07 4.61 -17.15
C LYS A 141 10.79 3.28 -17.09
N THR A 142 10.23 2.25 -17.71
CA THR A 142 11.06 1.13 -18.15
C THR A 142 12.21 1.76 -18.91
N ASN A 143 13.40 1.78 -18.33
CA ASN A 143 14.61 2.14 -19.04
C ASN A 143 14.85 1.02 -20.04
N ILE A 144 14.14 1.07 -21.16
CA ILE A 144 14.36 0.17 -22.28
C ILE A 144 15.79 0.48 -22.72
N THR A 145 16.67 -0.50 -22.58
CA THR A 145 18.05 -0.32 -23.01
C THR A 145 18.08 -0.15 -24.53
N LYS A 146 19.14 0.46 -25.08
CA LYS A 146 19.30 0.56 -26.55
C LYS A 146 19.20 -0.81 -27.23
N GLU A 147 19.68 -1.85 -26.58
CA GLU A 147 19.62 -3.24 -27.07
C GLU A 147 18.19 -3.78 -27.08
N GLN A 148 17.39 -3.49 -26.05
CA GLN A 148 15.98 -3.88 -26.01
C GLN A 148 15.14 -3.11 -27.05
N LEU A 149 15.44 -1.82 -27.27
CA LEU A 149 14.85 -1.02 -28.35
C LEU A 149 15.18 -1.62 -29.72
N GLN A 150 16.45 -1.96 -29.95
CA GLN A 150 16.88 -2.59 -31.21
C GLN A 150 16.20 -3.95 -31.44
N ALA A 151 16.05 -4.75 -30.38
CA ALA A 151 15.36 -6.04 -30.47
C ALA A 151 13.87 -5.87 -30.82
N ILE A 152 13.20 -4.85 -30.29
CA ILE A 152 11.80 -4.53 -30.62
C ILE A 152 11.69 -4.09 -32.09
N GLU A 153 12.59 -3.21 -32.54
CA GLU A 153 12.62 -2.74 -33.93
C GLU A 153 12.87 -3.87 -34.92
N ASP A 154 13.78 -4.79 -34.61
CA ASP A 154 14.09 -5.95 -35.44
C ASP A 154 12.89 -6.91 -35.57
N VAL A 155 12.12 -7.10 -34.50
CA VAL A 155 10.90 -7.93 -34.52
C VAL A 155 9.83 -7.30 -35.39
N ILE A 156 9.60 -5.98 -35.27
CA ILE A 156 8.62 -5.25 -36.09
C ILE A 156 8.99 -5.35 -37.58
N ARG A 157 10.28 -5.17 -37.90
CA ARG A 157 10.79 -5.21 -39.27
C ARG A 157 10.72 -6.60 -39.91
N ARG A 158 10.72 -7.69 -39.13
CA ARG A 158 10.57 -9.07 -39.62
C ARG A 158 9.12 -9.46 -39.90
N HIS A 159 8.15 -8.75 -39.33
CA HIS A 159 6.73 -9.03 -39.47
C HIS A 159 5.96 -7.96 -40.27
N SER A 160 6.69 -7.00 -40.87
CA SER A 160 6.20 -6.02 -41.85
C SER A 160 6.65 -6.40 -43.25
#